data_AF-A0A9E5CN69-F1
#
_entry.id   AF-A0A9E5CN69-F1
#
_cell.length_a   1.000
_cell.length_b   1.000
_cell.length_c   1.000
_cell.angle_alpha   90.00
_cell.angle_beta   90.00
_cell.angle_gamma   90.00
#
_symmetry.space_group_name_H-M   'P 1'
#
loop_
_entity.id
_entity.type
_entity.pdbx_description
1 polymer ?
#
loop_
_entity_poly.entity_id
_entity_poly.type
_entity_poly.pdbx_seq_one_letter_code
_entity_poly.pdbx_strand_id
1 'polypeptide(L)'
;LGRCYLPEDQLTSLGLVPRDLLDPQAGSKARPVLVDGIRRALDHFAAAEEYVLAIPHRSVRLRLAVLWPVLIGLATLAKLARNQDWLDPDRPARVSRRWVYRTMALSWPAASWNGILSAWIRGLRQRVEQAL
;
A
#
# COMPACT_ATOMS: atom_id res chain seq x y z
N LEU A 1 -7.10 3.06 -22.18
CA LEU A 1 -5.98 3.81 -21.56
C LEU A 1 -4.76 2.91 -21.61
N GLY A 2 -3.78 3.22 -22.47
CA GLY A 2 -2.51 2.48 -22.62
C GLY A 2 -1.36 3.22 -21.95
N ARG A 3 -1.45 3.40 -20.62
CA ARG A 3 -0.42 4.09 -19.82
C ARG A 3 0.30 3.06 -18.95
N CYS A 4 1.63 3.13 -18.92
CA CYS A 4 2.46 2.37 -17.99
C CYS A 4 3.23 3.35 -17.11
N TYR A 5 3.19 3.15 -15.80
CA TYR A 5 3.95 3.95 -14.82
C TYR A 5 5.06 3.14 -14.15
N LEU A 6 5.27 1.90 -14.60
CA LEU A 6 6.38 1.09 -14.11
C LEU A 6 7.69 1.55 -14.78
N PRO A 7 8.81 1.56 -14.06
CA PRO A 7 10.09 1.99 -14.61
C PRO A 7 10.52 1.13 -15.79
N GLU A 8 10.73 1.74 -16.95
CA GLU A 8 11.07 1.04 -18.19
C GLU A 8 12.44 0.38 -18.14
N ASP A 9 13.40 1.02 -17.46
CA ASP A 9 14.75 0.48 -17.19
C ASP A 9 14.68 -0.86 -16.44
N GLN A 10 13.82 -0.96 -15.41
CA GLN A 10 13.64 -2.17 -14.64
C GLN A 10 12.96 -3.27 -15.45
N LEU A 11 11.93 -2.94 -16.23
CA LEU A 11 11.29 -3.90 -17.14
C LEU A 11 12.26 -4.42 -18.20
N THR A 12 13.06 -3.54 -18.79
CA THR A 12 14.05 -3.88 -19.82
C THR A 12 15.13 -4.81 -19.27
N SER A 13 15.57 -4.60 -18.02
CA SER A 13 16.53 -5.49 -17.35
C SER A 13 16.00 -6.92 -17.18
N LEU A 14 14.67 -7.08 -17.16
CA LEU A 14 13.98 -8.37 -17.13
C LEU A 14 13.62 -8.85 -18.55
N GLY A 15 14.04 -8.16 -19.61
CA GLY A 15 13.65 -8.46 -20.98
C GLY A 15 12.13 -8.38 -21.20
N LEU A 16 11.51 -7.37 -20.60
CA LEU A 16 10.10 -7.02 -20.77
C LEU A 16 9.98 -5.62 -21.35
N VAL A 17 8.96 -5.41 -22.17
CA VAL A 17 8.50 -4.06 -22.56
C VAL A 17 7.13 -3.78 -21.95
N PRO A 18 6.72 -2.51 -21.77
CA PRO A 18 5.43 -2.17 -21.15
C PRO A 18 4.21 -2.87 -21.77
N ARG A 19 4.26 -3.18 -23.08
CA ARG A 19 3.17 -3.87 -23.79
C ARG A 19 2.99 -5.31 -23.33
N ASP A 20 4.05 -5.98 -22.88
CA ASP A 20 4.00 -7.36 -22.40
C ASP A 20 3.18 -7.48 -21.12
N LEU A 21 3.06 -6.40 -20.34
CA LEU A 21 2.26 -6.34 -19.11
C LEU A 21 0.75 -6.42 -19.35
N LEU A 22 0.30 -6.39 -20.61
CA LEU A 22 -1.08 -6.67 -20.97
C LEU A 22 -1.41 -8.17 -20.89
N ASP A 23 -0.39 -9.03 -20.91
CA ASP A 23 -0.53 -10.47 -20.68
C ASP A 23 -0.39 -10.77 -19.17
N PRO A 24 -1.43 -11.31 -18.50
CA PRO A 24 -1.34 -11.71 -17.10
C PRO A 24 -0.18 -12.66 -16.79
N GLN A 25 0.27 -13.47 -17.76
CA GLN A 25 1.39 -14.39 -17.59
C GLN A 25 2.73 -13.68 -17.36
N ALA A 26 2.88 -12.45 -17.85
CA ALA A 26 4.06 -11.62 -17.59
C ALA A 26 4.19 -11.20 -16.12
N GLY A 27 3.14 -11.35 -15.30
CA GLY A 27 3.08 -10.89 -13.91
C GLY A 27 4.12 -11.55 -13.00
N SER A 28 4.44 -12.83 -13.25
CA SER A 28 5.49 -13.56 -12.54
C SER A 28 6.88 -13.00 -12.85
N LYS A 29 7.15 -12.71 -14.13
CA LYS A 29 8.41 -12.15 -14.61
C LYS A 29 8.60 -10.70 -14.19
N ALA A 30 7.54 -9.89 -14.20
CA ALA A 30 7.52 -8.49 -13.78
C ALA A 30 7.47 -8.30 -12.26
N ARG A 31 7.30 -9.39 -11.49
CA ARG A 31 7.15 -9.38 -10.03
C ARG A 31 8.26 -8.61 -9.30
N PRO A 32 9.56 -8.70 -9.66
CA PRO A 32 10.60 -7.94 -8.98
C PRO A 32 10.37 -6.42 -9.02
N VAL A 33 9.88 -5.88 -10.15
CA VAL A 33 9.56 -4.45 -10.30
C VAL A 33 8.45 -4.03 -9.35
N LEU A 34 7.42 -4.88 -9.19
CA LEU A 34 6.35 -4.66 -8.22
C LEU A 34 6.91 -4.65 -6.78
N VAL A 35 7.74 -5.63 -6.43
CA VAL A 35 8.31 -5.76 -5.08
C VAL A 35 9.16 -4.54 -4.73
N ASP A 36 9.99 -4.06 -5.66
CA ASP A 36 10.79 -2.85 -5.46
C ASP A 36 9.93 -1.60 -5.32
N GLY A 37 8.84 -1.50 -6.09
CA GLY A 37 7.84 -0.44 -5.92
C GLY A 37 7.16 -0.49 -4.54
N ILE A 38 6.81 -1.68 -4.04
CA ILE A 38 6.21 -1.86 -2.71
C ILE A 38 7.21 -1.45 -1.62
N ARG A 39 8.48 -1.82 -1.74
CA ARG A 39 9.52 -1.43 -0.77
C ARG A 39 9.68 0.08 -0.69
N ARG A 40 9.79 0.77 -1.84
CA ARG A 40 9.83 2.24 -1.89
C ARG A 40 8.59 2.86 -1.26
N ALA A 41 7.41 2.29 -1.50
CA ALA A 41 6.19 2.77 -0.86
C ALA A 41 6.21 2.57 0.66
N LEU A 42 6.78 1.47 1.17
CA LEU A 42 6.95 1.25 2.62
C LEU A 42 7.85 2.30 3.27
N ASP A 43 8.92 2.73 2.59
CA ASP A 43 9.78 3.83 3.06
C ASP A 43 8.99 5.14 3.17
N HIS A 44 8.17 5.46 2.16
CA HIS A 44 7.28 6.62 2.24
C HIS A 44 6.23 6.50 3.34
N PHE A 45 5.70 5.30 3.61
CA PHE A 45 4.78 5.08 4.72
C PHE A 45 5.45 5.20 6.09
N ALA A 46 6.76 4.94 6.18
CA ALA A 46 7.54 5.25 7.39
C ALA A 46 7.55 6.76 7.65
N ALA A 47 7.85 7.57 6.62
CA ALA A 47 7.77 9.02 6.72
C ALA A 47 6.33 9.52 7.00
N ALA A 48 5.32 8.85 6.45
CA ALA A 48 3.92 9.17 6.72
C ALA A 48 3.52 8.89 8.19
N GLU A 49 4.09 7.86 8.83
CA GLU A 49 3.91 7.60 10.27
C GLU A 49 4.41 8.80 11.08
N GLU A 50 5.62 9.27 10.81
CA GLU A 50 6.20 10.45 11.48
C GLU A 50 5.30 11.68 11.31
N TYR A 51 4.81 11.91 10.09
CA TYR A 51 3.91 13.02 9.80
C TYR A 51 2.56 12.92 10.56
N VAL A 52 1.96 11.72 10.65
CA VAL A 52 0.72 11.50 11.44
C VAL A 52 0.93 11.73 12.94
N LEU A 53 2.11 11.39 13.46
CA LEU A 53 2.45 11.56 14.87
C LEU A 53 2.85 12.99 15.22
N ALA A 54 3.34 13.78 14.25
CA ALA A 54 3.63 15.20 14.42
C ALA A 54 2.36 16.07 14.55
N ILE A 55 1.21 15.62 14.04
CA ILE A 55 -0.05 16.34 14.17
C ILE A 55 -0.53 16.31 15.64
N PRO A 56 -0.83 17.47 16.26
CA PRO A 56 -1.27 17.52 17.65
C PRO A 56 -2.49 16.63 17.93
N HIS A 57 -2.48 15.97 19.09
CA HIS A 57 -3.54 15.04 19.51
C HIS A 57 -4.94 15.67 19.52
N ARG A 58 -5.02 16.99 19.77
CA ARG A 58 -6.28 17.74 19.79
C ARG A 58 -6.85 17.98 18.39
N SER A 59 -6.02 17.91 17.34
CA SER A 59 -6.42 18.10 15.94
C SER A 59 -6.97 16.82 15.33
N VAL A 60 -7.93 16.18 16.01
CA VAL A 60 -8.42 14.82 15.71
C VAL A 60 -8.85 14.67 14.24
N ARG A 61 -9.60 15.63 13.71
CA ARG A 61 -10.08 15.59 12.31
C ARG A 61 -8.93 15.57 11.31
N LEU A 62 -7.89 16.38 11.53
CA LEU A 62 -6.72 16.42 10.65
C LEU A 62 -5.92 15.12 10.76
N ARG A 63 -5.75 14.58 11.98
CA ARG A 63 -5.09 13.27 12.17
C ARG A 63 -5.79 12.17 11.41
N LEU A 64 -7.13 12.09 11.52
CA LEU A 64 -7.93 11.10 10.81
C LEU A 64 -7.84 11.26 9.29
N ALA A 65 -7.90 12.50 8.79
CA ALA A 65 -7.80 12.79 7.37
C ALA A 65 -6.50 12.27 6.74
N VAL A 66 -5.39 12.31 7.49
CA VAL A 66 -4.09 11.82 7.05
C VAL A 66 -3.92 10.32 7.33
N LEU A 67 -4.46 9.85 8.46
CA LEU A 67 -4.37 8.44 8.87
C LEU A 67 -5.13 7.50 7.93
N TRP A 68 -6.33 7.88 7.46
CA TRP A 68 -7.13 6.97 6.63
C TRP A 68 -6.44 6.59 5.32
N PRO A 69 -5.87 7.52 4.51
CA PRO A 69 -5.06 7.17 3.35
C PRO A 69 -3.88 6.24 3.69
N VAL A 70 -3.20 6.46 4.82
CA VAL A 70 -2.09 5.60 5.26
C VAL A 70 -2.55 4.18 5.54
N LEU A 71 -3.62 4.01 6.33
CA LEU A 71 -4.15 2.69 6.65
C LEU A 71 -4.69 1.96 5.40
N ILE A 72 -5.42 2.66 4.54
CA ILE A 72 -5.97 2.11 3.29
C ILE A 72 -4.83 1.71 2.34
N GLY A 73 -3.81 2.55 2.21
CA GLY A 73 -2.64 2.30 1.37
C GLY A 73 -1.88 1.06 1.80
N LEU A 74 -1.49 0.96 3.08
CA LEU A 74 -0.79 -0.20 3.62
C LEU A 74 -1.61 -1.49 3.52
N ALA A 75 -2.91 -1.44 3.82
CA ALA A 75 -3.76 -2.62 3.67
C ALA A 75 -3.94 -3.05 2.22
N THR A 76 -3.93 -2.11 1.28
CA THR A 76 -3.95 -2.39 -0.16
C THR A 76 -2.63 -2.99 -0.62
N LEU A 77 -1.48 -2.45 -0.17
CA LEU A 77 -0.16 -3.02 -0.45
C LEU A 77 -0.05 -4.45 0.09
N ALA A 78 -0.56 -4.74 1.28
CA ALA A 78 -0.53 -6.09 1.84
C ALA A 78 -1.32 -7.08 0.99
N LYS A 79 -2.46 -6.65 0.40
CA LYS A 79 -3.21 -7.47 -0.55
C LYS A 79 -2.49 -7.63 -1.88
N LEU A 80 -1.88 -6.56 -2.38
CA LEU A 80 -1.14 -6.55 -3.63
C LEU A 80 0.09 -7.46 -3.56
N ALA A 81 0.85 -7.39 -2.46
CA ALA A 81 1.98 -8.26 -2.19
C ALA A 81 1.58 -9.75 -2.21
N ARG A 82 0.43 -10.12 -1.64
CA ARG A 82 -0.05 -11.52 -1.69
C ARG A 82 -0.62 -11.96 -3.04
N ASN A 83 -0.92 -11.02 -3.94
CA ASN A 83 -1.57 -11.33 -5.19
C ASN A 83 -0.54 -11.81 -6.23
N GLN A 84 -0.56 -13.10 -6.56
CA GLN A 84 0.32 -13.64 -7.61
C GLN A 84 -0.14 -13.18 -9.00
N ASP A 85 -1.46 -12.99 -9.19
CA ASP A 85 -2.09 -12.58 -10.44
C ASP A 85 -2.32 -11.07 -10.49
N TRP A 86 -1.35 -10.26 -10.04
CA TRP A 86 -1.54 -8.82 -9.87
C TRP A 86 -1.76 -8.01 -11.16
N LEU A 87 -1.42 -8.59 -12.32
CA LEU A 87 -1.72 -8.04 -13.65
C LEU A 87 -3.09 -8.49 -14.18
N ASP A 88 -3.71 -9.51 -13.57
CA ASP A 88 -5.02 -9.99 -14.00
C ASP A 88 -6.12 -8.98 -13.61
N PRO A 89 -6.82 -8.37 -14.58
CA PRO A 89 -7.88 -7.39 -14.30
C PRO A 89 -9.06 -7.99 -13.53
N ASP A 90 -9.29 -9.31 -13.62
CA ASP A 90 -10.37 -10.01 -12.92
C ASP A 90 -10.00 -10.33 -11.45
N ARG A 91 -8.73 -10.18 -11.07
CA ARG A 91 -8.21 -10.43 -9.71
C ARG A 91 -7.60 -9.18 -9.07
N PRO A 92 -8.34 -8.06 -8.92
CA PRO A 92 -7.78 -6.82 -8.41
C PRO A 92 -7.46 -6.89 -6.91
N ALA A 93 -6.29 -6.39 -6.52
CA ALA A 93 -5.91 -6.22 -5.13
C ALA A 93 -6.65 -5.04 -4.48
N ARG A 94 -7.86 -5.29 -3.95
CA ARG A 94 -8.71 -4.24 -3.36
C ARG A 94 -9.12 -4.54 -1.92
N VAL A 95 -9.02 -3.56 -1.04
CA VAL A 95 -9.64 -3.62 0.30
C VAL A 95 -11.17 -3.55 0.20
N SER A 96 -11.88 -4.29 1.04
CA SER A 96 -13.35 -4.30 1.01
C SER A 96 -13.92 -3.03 1.65
N ARG A 97 -15.10 -2.58 1.19
CA ARG A 97 -15.80 -1.45 1.82
C ARG A 97 -16.04 -1.66 3.31
N ARG A 98 -16.38 -2.90 3.70
CA ARG A 98 -16.55 -3.29 5.11
C ARG A 98 -15.25 -3.09 5.89
N TRP A 99 -14.09 -3.43 5.33
CA TRP A 99 -12.80 -3.19 5.96
C TRP A 99 -12.54 -1.69 6.14
N VAL A 100 -12.85 -0.87 5.12
CA VAL A 100 -12.70 0.59 5.18
C VAL A 100 -13.56 1.19 6.29
N TYR A 101 -14.86 0.91 6.31
CA TYR A 101 -15.76 1.46 7.33
C TYR A 101 -15.41 1.00 8.75
N ARG A 102 -14.99 -0.26 8.93
CA ARG A 102 -14.49 -0.74 10.23
C ARG A 102 -13.23 0.00 10.66
N THR A 103 -12.30 0.23 9.73
CA THR A 103 -11.06 0.97 9.99
C THR A 103 -11.37 2.41 10.40
N MET A 104 -12.26 3.10 9.69
CA MET A 104 -12.68 4.45 10.03
C MET A 104 -13.32 4.51 11.43
N ALA A 105 -14.24 3.59 11.75
CA ALA A 105 -14.87 3.53 13.07
C ALA A 105 -13.86 3.28 14.20
N LEU A 106 -12.95 2.32 14.03
CA LEU A 106 -11.93 1.98 15.03
C LEU A 106 -10.86 3.08 15.18
N SER A 107 -10.60 3.87 14.12
CA SER A 107 -9.62 4.96 14.17
C SER A 107 -10.07 6.15 15.00
N TRP A 108 -11.37 6.35 15.19
CA TRP A 108 -11.93 7.50 15.92
C TRP A 108 -11.40 7.63 17.36
N PRO A 109 -11.51 6.60 18.23
CA PRO A 109 -10.92 6.67 19.57
C PRO A 109 -9.38 6.62 19.56
N ALA A 110 -8.79 5.92 18.58
CA ALA A 110 -7.34 5.74 18.47
C ALA A 110 -6.59 7.04 18.08
N ALA A 111 -7.25 7.97 17.39
CA ALA A 111 -6.65 9.19 16.85
C ALA A 111 -6.01 10.10 17.93
N SER A 112 -6.39 9.96 19.19
CA SER A 112 -5.79 10.74 20.28
C SER A 112 -4.55 10.09 20.89
N TRP A 113 -4.16 8.88 20.48
CA TRP A 113 -3.12 8.07 21.14
C TRP A 113 -1.99 7.69 20.18
N ASN A 114 -0.82 8.31 20.34
CA ASN A 114 0.33 8.07 19.45
C ASN A 114 0.80 6.62 19.45
N GLY A 115 0.85 5.98 20.63
CA GLY A 115 1.26 4.58 20.73
C GLY A 115 0.34 3.64 19.94
N ILE A 116 -0.98 3.88 19.98
CA ILE A 116 -1.96 3.07 19.24
C ILE A 116 -1.79 3.28 17.73
N LEU A 117 -1.66 4.53 17.28
CA LEU A 117 -1.48 4.81 15.84
C LEU A 117 -0.18 4.22 15.30
N SER A 118 0.92 4.41 16.03
CA SER A 118 2.23 3.87 15.66
C SER A 118 2.21 2.34 15.60
N ALA A 119 1.67 1.68 16.63
CA ALA A 119 1.54 0.22 16.64
C ALA A 119 0.67 -0.30 15.49
N TRP A 120 -0.43 0.40 15.16
CA TRP A 120 -1.32 0.01 14.07
C TRP A 120 -0.63 0.16 12.70
N ILE A 121 0.01 1.30 12.43
CA ILE A 121 0.74 1.55 11.18
C ILE A 121 1.88 0.54 11.02
N ARG A 122 2.70 0.33 12.06
CA ARG A 122 3.79 -0.65 12.04
C ARG A 122 3.28 -2.07 11.83
N GLY A 123 2.19 -2.46 12.49
CA GLY A 123 1.58 -3.77 12.30
C GLY A 123 1.08 -3.99 10.86
N LEU A 124 0.57 -2.95 10.20
CA LEU A 124 0.23 -3.04 8.77
C LEU A 124 1.48 -3.11 7.89
N ARG A 125 2.52 -2.31 8.15
CA ARG A 125 3.79 -2.37 7.41
C ARG A 125 4.41 -3.76 7.48
N GLN A 126 4.48 -4.36 8.68
CA GLN A 126 4.98 -5.73 8.87
C GLN A 126 4.17 -6.77 8.08
N ARG A 127 2.84 -6.60 7.97
CA ARG A 127 2.01 -7.49 7.14
C ARG A 127 2.31 -7.38 5.64
N VAL A 128 2.73 -6.20 5.18
CA VAL A 128 3.21 -6.02 3.80
C VAL A 128 4.55 -6.73 3.63
N GLU A 129 5.50 -6.51 4.56
CA GLU A 129 6.83 -7.14 4.52
C GLU A 129 6.74 -8.67 4.54
N GLN A 130 5.88 -9.24 5.39
CA GLN A 130 5.63 -10.69 5.46
C GLN A 130 4.93 -11.25 4.21
N ALA A 131 4.37 -10.39 3.37
CA ALA A 131 3.64 -10.79 2.17
C ALA A 131 4.46 -10.68 0.88
N LEU A 132 5.65 -10.06 0.94
CA LEU A 132 6.60 -9.99 -0.16
C LEU A 132 7.33 -11.33 -0.33
#